data_AF-A0A919IQF6-F1
#
_entry.id   AF-A0A919IQF6-F1
#
_cell.length_a   1.000
_cell.length_b   1.000
_cell.length_c   1.000
_cell.angle_alpha   90.00
_cell.angle_beta   90.00
_cell.angle_gamma   90.00
#
_symmetry.space_group_name_H-M   'P 1'
#
loop_
_entity.id
_entity.type
_entity.pdbx_description
1 polymer ?
#
loop_
_entity_poly.entity_id
_entity_poly.type
_entity_poly.pdbx_seq_one_letter_code
_entity_poly.pdbx_strand_id
1 'polypeptide(L)'
;MRTGLFGLNESLFPLQDADLRDDRVVVPFEKATVKDAPNVDADHDEPLTQAEVDRLYQHYGTTWDDAYRSYQAGAAAADSSYTGAGTASDGAGLSGDDAMTRSEERLNVGTQREQVGRARLRKYVVTEQQQVSVPVSREEVRPEREPITDDDRDAAYSGADLTESEHEVTLHAERPVVDTEAVPVERVRLGKESVTEQQTVGGEVRKERIEADLPDEDGRRTFS
;
A
#
# COMPACT_ATOMS: atom_id res chain seq x y z
N MET A 1 8.19 -15.59 -10.52
CA MET A 1 9.57 -16.08 -10.21
C MET A 1 10.55 -15.00 -10.63
N ARG A 2 11.47 -14.58 -9.75
CA ARG A 2 12.51 -13.61 -10.13
C ARG A 2 13.61 -14.30 -10.89
N THR A 3 13.64 -14.10 -12.20
CA THR A 3 14.69 -14.68 -13.01
C THR A 3 15.46 -13.54 -13.69
N GLY A 4 16.70 -13.23 -13.25
CA GLY A 4 17.63 -12.41 -14.04
C GLY A 4 18.58 -11.54 -13.22
N LEU A 5 19.78 -11.29 -13.76
CA LEU A 5 20.97 -10.72 -13.11
C LEU A 5 20.82 -9.25 -12.59
N PHE A 6 19.63 -8.67 -12.65
CA PHE A 6 19.38 -7.28 -12.20
C PHE A 6 18.05 -7.08 -11.46
N GLY A 7 17.36 -8.15 -11.06
CA GLY A 7 16.24 -8.05 -10.10
C GLY A 7 15.00 -7.25 -10.55
N LEU A 8 14.88 -6.88 -11.83
CA LEU A 8 13.80 -6.04 -12.35
C LEU A 8 12.80 -6.77 -13.28
N ASN A 9 12.99 -8.08 -13.54
CA ASN A 9 12.09 -8.83 -14.42
C ASN A 9 11.48 -10.01 -13.65
N GLU A 10 10.16 -9.94 -13.43
CA GLU A 10 9.37 -11.06 -12.94
C GLU A 10 8.84 -11.86 -14.14
N SER A 11 9.19 -13.15 -14.19
CA SER A 11 8.67 -14.07 -15.19
C SER A 11 7.56 -14.92 -14.56
N LEU A 12 6.38 -14.91 -15.18
CA LEU A 12 5.25 -15.76 -14.85
C LEU A 12 5.28 -17.03 -15.71
N PHE A 13 4.78 -18.13 -15.16
CA PHE A 13 4.66 -19.41 -15.85
C PHE A 13 3.41 -20.14 -15.35
N PRO A 14 2.73 -20.91 -16.21
CA PRO A 14 1.59 -21.71 -15.81
C PRO A 14 1.99 -22.84 -14.84
N LEU A 15 1.18 -23.08 -13.82
CA LEU A 15 1.46 -24.08 -12.78
C LEU A 15 0.84 -25.46 -13.07
N GLN A 16 -0.04 -25.59 -14.06
CA GLN A 16 -0.78 -26.84 -14.30
C GLN A 16 0.11 -28.05 -14.60
N ASP A 17 1.31 -27.82 -15.14
CA ASP A 17 2.29 -28.87 -15.44
C ASP A 17 3.48 -28.86 -14.46
N ALA A 18 3.38 -28.07 -13.38
CA ALA A 18 4.43 -27.98 -12.38
C ALA A 18 4.33 -29.15 -11.39
N ASP A 19 5.43 -29.86 -11.21
CA ASP A 19 5.57 -30.95 -10.26
C ASP A 19 6.29 -30.42 -9.01
N LEU A 20 5.68 -30.60 -7.84
CA LEU A 20 6.30 -30.25 -6.56
C LEU A 20 7.13 -31.44 -6.09
N ARG A 21 8.45 -31.37 -6.26
CA ARG A 21 9.38 -32.38 -5.76
C ARG A 21 10.12 -31.86 -4.55
N ASP A 22 9.94 -32.51 -3.41
CA ASP A 22 10.48 -32.04 -2.13
C ASP A 22 9.96 -30.62 -1.81
N ASP A 23 10.83 -29.61 -1.88
CA ASP A 23 10.55 -28.18 -1.62
C ASP A 23 10.91 -27.32 -2.85
N ARG A 24 10.91 -27.91 -4.05
CA ARG A 24 11.17 -27.23 -5.33
C ARG A 24 10.05 -27.49 -6.31
N VAL A 25 9.64 -26.41 -6.99
CA VAL A 25 8.74 -26.48 -8.13
C VAL A 25 9.56 -26.82 -9.37
N VAL A 26 9.29 -27.97 -9.98
CA VAL A 26 9.91 -28.43 -11.22
C VAL A 26 8.90 -28.23 -12.34
N VAL A 27 9.31 -27.51 -13.39
CA VAL A 27 8.47 -27.25 -14.56
C VAL A 27 9.06 -27.89 -15.81
N PRO A 28 8.24 -28.39 -16.75
CA PRO A 28 8.69 -29.02 -17.98
C PRO A 28 9.07 -27.99 -19.06
N PHE A 29 9.57 -26.83 -18.66
CA PHE A 29 9.97 -25.75 -19.56
C PHE A 29 11.46 -25.46 -19.39
N GLU A 30 12.15 -25.25 -20.50
CA GLU A 30 13.56 -24.84 -20.45
C GLU A 30 13.70 -23.45 -19.85
N LYS A 31 14.84 -23.20 -19.20
CA LYS A 31 15.14 -21.91 -18.57
C LYS A 31 15.05 -20.74 -19.57
N ALA A 32 15.39 -20.95 -20.83
CA ALA A 32 15.28 -19.95 -21.89
C ALA A 32 13.81 -19.57 -22.16
N THR A 33 12.91 -20.55 -22.26
CA THR A 33 11.48 -20.32 -22.46
C THR A 33 10.86 -19.49 -21.34
N VAL A 34 11.26 -19.74 -20.08
CA VAL A 34 10.79 -18.96 -18.92
C VAL A 34 11.34 -17.53 -18.93
N LYS A 35 12.54 -17.33 -19.48
CA LYS A 35 13.22 -16.02 -19.57
C LYS A 35 12.63 -15.13 -20.65
N ASP A 36 12.20 -15.73 -21.74
CA ASP A 36 11.61 -15.05 -22.89
C ASP A 36 10.09 -14.87 -22.74
N ALA A 37 9.54 -15.19 -21.56
CA ALA A 37 8.13 -15.00 -21.26
C ALA A 37 7.72 -13.53 -21.49
N PRO A 38 6.48 -13.28 -21.97
CA PRO A 38 5.96 -11.92 -22.11
C PRO A 38 6.19 -11.13 -20.82
N ASN A 39 6.72 -9.92 -20.94
CA ASN A 39 6.87 -9.04 -19.78
C ASN A 39 5.48 -8.71 -19.26
N VAL A 40 5.26 -9.06 -17.99
CA VAL A 40 4.05 -8.72 -17.26
C VAL A 40 4.53 -7.82 -16.12
N ASP A 41 4.06 -6.57 -16.08
CA ASP A 41 4.42 -5.64 -15.00
C ASP A 41 3.77 -6.14 -13.70
N ALA A 42 4.50 -6.99 -12.97
CA ALA A 42 4.06 -7.53 -11.68
C ALA A 42 4.09 -6.48 -10.54
N ASP A 43 4.56 -5.26 -10.82
CA ASP A 43 4.53 -4.12 -9.89
C ASP A 43 3.15 -3.41 -9.83
N HIS A 44 2.19 -3.81 -10.67
CA HIS A 44 0.82 -3.32 -10.60
C HIS A 44 -0.04 -4.23 -9.70
N ASP A 45 -0.71 -3.65 -8.71
CA ASP A 45 -1.82 -4.27 -7.93
C ASP A 45 -3.07 -4.58 -8.79
N GLU A 46 -2.95 -4.49 -10.11
CA GLU A 46 -4.02 -4.75 -11.07
C GLU A 46 -3.94 -6.21 -11.55
N PRO A 47 -5.08 -6.94 -11.56
CA PRO A 47 -5.10 -8.28 -12.11
C PRO A 47 -4.76 -8.23 -13.60
N LEU A 48 -4.06 -9.25 -14.09
CA LEU A 48 -3.76 -9.39 -15.51
C LEU A 48 -5.03 -9.32 -16.33
N THR A 49 -4.99 -8.54 -17.41
CA THR A 49 -6.09 -8.52 -18.36
C THR A 49 -6.21 -9.88 -19.05
N GLN A 50 -7.41 -10.25 -19.50
CA GLN A 50 -7.63 -11.50 -20.22
C GLN A 50 -6.65 -11.67 -21.40
N ALA A 51 -6.37 -10.58 -22.12
CA ALA A 51 -5.44 -10.60 -23.25
C ALA A 51 -3.99 -10.87 -22.84
N GLU A 52 -3.57 -10.44 -21.64
CA GLU A 52 -2.24 -10.74 -21.10
C GLU A 52 -2.13 -12.18 -20.62
N VAL A 53 -3.18 -12.68 -19.98
CA VAL A 53 -3.31 -14.09 -19.60
C VAL A 53 -3.25 -14.98 -20.85
N ASP A 54 -4.00 -14.66 -21.90
CA ASP A 54 -4.00 -15.44 -23.14
C ASP A 54 -2.61 -15.46 -23.80
N ARG A 55 -1.91 -14.32 -23.85
CA ARG A 55 -0.53 -14.25 -24.38
C ARG A 55 0.45 -15.08 -23.56
N LEU A 56 0.32 -15.05 -22.23
CA LEU A 56 1.15 -15.85 -21.34
C LEU A 56 0.97 -17.34 -21.63
N TYR A 57 -0.27 -17.82 -21.73
CA TYR A 57 -0.56 -19.23 -22.02
C TYR A 57 -0.08 -19.63 -23.43
N GLN A 58 -0.31 -18.78 -24.43
CA GLN A 58 0.16 -19.01 -25.80
C GLN A 58 1.69 -19.16 -25.89
N HIS A 59 2.44 -18.37 -25.12
CA HIS A 59 3.91 -18.46 -25.06
C HIS A 59 4.40 -19.83 -24.59
N TYR A 60 3.69 -20.46 -23.66
CA TYR A 60 4.00 -21.81 -23.17
C TYR A 60 3.32 -22.92 -24.00
N GLY A 61 2.76 -22.58 -25.17
CA GLY A 61 2.17 -23.54 -26.09
C GLY A 61 0.82 -24.10 -25.64
N THR A 62 0.10 -23.38 -24.77
CA THR A 62 -1.21 -23.79 -24.24
C THR A 62 -2.22 -22.64 -24.36
N THR A 63 -3.50 -22.90 -24.05
CA THR A 63 -4.55 -21.87 -23.99
C THR A 63 -5.13 -21.82 -22.59
N TRP A 64 -5.68 -20.67 -22.20
CA TRP A 64 -6.36 -20.52 -20.91
C TRP A 64 -7.51 -21.52 -20.76
N ASP A 65 -8.29 -21.72 -21.83
CA ASP A 65 -9.42 -22.65 -21.85
C ASP A 65 -8.98 -24.12 -21.67
N ASP A 66 -7.89 -24.54 -22.29
CA ASP A 66 -7.39 -25.91 -22.16
C ASP A 66 -6.82 -26.19 -20.75
N ALA A 67 -6.17 -25.19 -20.15
CA ALA A 67 -5.70 -25.27 -18.78
C ALA A 67 -6.83 -25.26 -17.75
N TYR A 68 -7.90 -24.51 -18.01
CA TYR A 68 -9.09 -24.52 -17.16
C TYR A 68 -9.82 -25.86 -17.21
N ARG A 69 -9.92 -26.46 -18.40
CA ARG A 69 -10.48 -27.81 -18.60
C ARG A 69 -9.65 -28.89 -17.91
N SER A 70 -8.32 -28.83 -17.98
CA SER A 70 -7.45 -29.80 -17.30
C SER A 70 -7.54 -29.70 -15.78
N TYR A 71 -7.64 -28.47 -15.23
CA TYR A 71 -7.89 -28.24 -13.81
C TYR A 71 -9.23 -28.85 -13.37
N GLN A 72 -10.31 -28.65 -14.16
CA GLN A 72 -11.62 -29.20 -13.85
C GLN A 72 -11.65 -30.74 -13.94
N ALA A 73 -10.94 -31.32 -14.91
CA ALA A 73 -10.79 -32.77 -15.03
C ALA A 73 -9.97 -33.37 -13.87
N GLY A 74 -8.92 -32.69 -13.41
CA GLY A 74 -8.12 -33.08 -12.23
C GLY A 74 -8.91 -32.99 -10.93
N ALA A 75 -9.75 -31.96 -10.77
CA ALA A 75 -10.66 -31.81 -9.64
C ALA A 75 -11.75 -32.90 -9.62
N ALA A 76 -12.30 -33.27 -10.78
CA ALA A 76 -13.25 -34.37 -10.91
C ALA A 76 -12.61 -35.75 -10.65
N ALA A 77 -11.32 -35.93 -10.99
CA ALA A 77 -10.58 -37.17 -10.68
C ALA A 77 -10.27 -37.32 -9.18
N ALA A 78 -10.05 -36.22 -8.45
CA ALA A 78 -9.89 -36.22 -6.99
C ALA A 78 -11.21 -36.51 -6.24
N ASP A 79 -12.35 -36.09 -6.80
CA ASP A 79 -13.69 -36.37 -6.29
C ASP A 79 -14.12 -37.84 -6.49
N SER A 80 -13.52 -38.55 -7.45
CA SER A 80 -13.86 -39.93 -7.79
C SER A 80 -13.47 -40.98 -6.75
N SER A 81 -12.81 -40.60 -5.64
CA SER A 81 -12.54 -41.49 -4.51
C SER A 81 -13.65 -41.48 -3.44
N TYR A 82 -14.71 -40.71 -3.63
CA TYR A 82 -15.81 -40.55 -2.65
C TYR A 82 -17.22 -40.85 -3.20
N THR A 83 -17.35 -41.78 -4.15
CA THR A 83 -18.68 -42.27 -4.58
C THR A 83 -18.75 -43.79 -4.56
N GLY A 84 -19.07 -44.31 -3.38
CA GLY A 84 -19.64 -45.64 -3.25
C GLY A 84 -21.03 -45.68 -3.90
N ALA A 85 -21.17 -46.60 -4.84
CA ALA A 85 -22.39 -47.32 -5.23
C ALA A 85 -23.74 -46.57 -5.15
N GLY A 86 -24.21 -46.11 -6.32
CA GLY A 86 -25.58 -45.66 -6.53
C GLY A 86 -25.99 -45.79 -8.00
N THR A 87 -26.16 -47.03 -8.48
CA THR A 87 -26.93 -47.29 -9.70
C THR A 87 -28.41 -47.05 -9.44
N ALA A 88 -28.93 -45.96 -9.97
CA ALA A 88 -30.33 -45.74 -10.36
C ALA A 88 -30.28 -44.65 -11.45
N SER A 89 -30.21 -45.05 -12.71
CA SER A 89 -31.36 -45.29 -13.59
C SER A 89 -32.09 -44.00 -13.98
N ASP A 90 -32.35 -43.92 -15.27
CA ASP A 90 -33.39 -43.12 -15.91
C ASP A 90 -33.04 -41.67 -16.23
N GLY A 91 -32.47 -41.52 -17.42
CA GLY A 91 -32.86 -40.39 -18.26
C GLY A 91 -34.38 -40.38 -18.41
N ALA A 92 -35.05 -39.56 -17.61
CA ALA A 92 -36.38 -39.05 -17.90
C ALA A 92 -36.25 -38.28 -19.23
N GLY A 93 -36.83 -38.71 -20.35
CA GLY A 93 -38.10 -39.42 -20.42
C GLY A 93 -39.20 -38.42 -20.12
N LEU A 94 -39.47 -37.57 -21.12
CA LEU A 94 -40.72 -36.86 -21.39
C LEU A 94 -41.91 -37.34 -20.55
N SER A 95 -42.05 -36.78 -19.35
CA SER A 95 -43.28 -36.69 -18.57
C SER A 95 -43.16 -35.39 -17.79
N GLY A 96 -43.17 -34.27 -18.51
CA GLY A 96 -43.35 -32.98 -17.87
C GLY A 96 -44.78 -32.95 -17.34
N ASP A 97 -44.95 -32.73 -16.04
CA ASP A 97 -46.20 -32.18 -15.54
C ASP A 97 -46.58 -30.97 -16.43
N ASP A 98 -47.88 -30.81 -16.70
CA ASP A 98 -48.45 -29.74 -17.53
C ASP A 98 -48.35 -28.38 -16.78
N ALA A 99 -47.12 -27.97 -16.49
CA ALA A 99 -46.77 -26.90 -15.57
C ALA A 99 -45.90 -25.85 -16.26
N MET A 100 -46.32 -24.59 -16.17
CA MET A 100 -45.59 -23.44 -16.70
C MET A 100 -44.82 -22.73 -15.58
N THR A 101 -43.54 -22.44 -15.80
CA THR A 101 -42.70 -21.63 -14.89
C THR A 101 -42.60 -20.20 -15.40
N ARG A 102 -42.76 -19.21 -14.50
CA ARG A 102 -42.58 -17.78 -14.77
C ARG A 102 -41.26 -17.31 -14.18
N SER A 103 -40.50 -16.52 -14.94
CA SER A 103 -39.24 -15.89 -14.55
C SER A 103 -39.36 -14.37 -14.38
N GLU A 104 -38.50 -13.81 -13.52
CA GLU A 104 -38.34 -12.37 -13.31
C GLU A 104 -36.85 -11.99 -13.23
N GLU A 105 -36.49 -10.85 -13.80
CA GLU A 105 -35.16 -10.27 -13.65
C GLU A 105 -35.08 -9.46 -12.35
N ARG A 106 -33.90 -9.45 -11.73
CA ARG A 106 -33.64 -8.73 -10.48
C ARG A 106 -32.49 -7.75 -10.67
N LEU A 107 -32.72 -6.51 -10.24
CA LEU A 107 -31.69 -5.47 -10.26
C LEU A 107 -30.72 -5.70 -9.08
N ASN A 108 -29.46 -5.96 -9.39
CA ASN A 108 -28.40 -6.11 -8.39
C ASN A 108 -27.56 -4.83 -8.37
N VAL A 109 -27.54 -4.14 -7.23
CA VAL A 109 -26.79 -2.88 -7.05
C VAL A 109 -25.66 -3.07 -6.05
N GLY A 110 -24.50 -2.50 -6.38
CA GLY A 110 -23.31 -2.51 -5.54
C GLY A 110 -22.53 -1.22 -5.73
N THR A 111 -21.44 -1.07 -4.98
CA THR A 111 -20.53 0.08 -5.10
C THR A 111 -19.16 -0.40 -5.54
N GLN A 112 -18.49 0.42 -6.35
CA GLN A 112 -17.10 0.22 -6.72
C GLN A 112 -16.26 1.35 -6.13
N ARG A 113 -15.06 1.02 -5.65
CA ARG A 113 -14.11 2.03 -5.18
C ARG A 113 -13.37 2.59 -6.38
N GLU A 114 -13.34 3.91 -6.48
CA GLU A 114 -12.52 4.65 -7.44
C GLU A 114 -11.64 5.68 -6.72
N GLN A 115 -10.50 6.01 -7.33
CA GLN A 115 -9.61 7.03 -6.81
C GLN A 115 -10.08 8.41 -7.26
N VAL A 116 -10.55 9.23 -6.32
CA VAL A 116 -11.09 10.57 -6.60
C VAL A 116 -10.12 11.71 -6.27
N GLY A 117 -8.97 11.44 -5.63
CA GLY A 117 -8.00 12.47 -5.29
C GLY A 117 -6.83 11.99 -4.43
N ARG A 118 -5.87 12.89 -4.17
CA ARG A 118 -4.67 12.61 -3.37
C ARG A 118 -4.36 13.77 -2.42
N ALA A 119 -4.30 13.48 -1.12
CA ALA A 119 -3.81 14.42 -0.11
C ALA A 119 -2.28 14.32 0.05
N ARG A 120 -1.60 15.45 0.32
CA ARG A 120 -0.16 15.50 0.58
C ARG A 120 0.13 16.45 1.75
N LEU A 121 0.90 15.98 2.72
CA LEU A 121 1.43 16.82 3.80
C LEU A 121 2.81 17.32 3.37
N ARG A 122 3.09 18.61 3.55
CA ARG A 122 4.39 19.21 3.23
C ARG A 122 4.88 20.00 4.44
N LYS A 123 6.13 19.74 4.83
CA LYS A 123 6.88 20.59 5.77
C LYS A 123 7.76 21.53 4.94
N TYR A 124 7.82 22.78 5.32
CA TYR A 124 8.79 23.74 4.80
C TYR A 124 9.49 24.43 5.96
N VAL A 125 10.67 24.97 5.68
CA VAL A 125 11.47 25.72 6.64
C VAL A 125 11.20 27.20 6.42
N VAL A 126 11.01 27.93 7.52
CA VAL A 126 10.94 29.39 7.52
C VAL A 126 12.03 29.91 8.43
N THR A 127 12.59 31.06 8.10
CA THR A 127 13.54 31.78 8.94
C THR A 127 12.83 32.97 9.56
N GLU A 128 12.89 33.06 10.88
CA GLU A 128 12.35 34.18 11.65
C GLU A 128 13.52 34.95 12.28
N GLN A 129 13.46 36.28 12.24
CA GLN A 129 14.46 37.13 12.87
C GLN A 129 14.07 37.37 14.33
N GLN A 130 14.91 36.92 15.26
CA GLN A 130 14.73 37.16 16.69
C GLN A 130 15.90 37.98 17.25
N GLN A 131 15.62 38.83 18.22
CA GLN A 131 16.60 39.68 18.90
C GLN A 131 16.59 39.36 20.38
N VAL A 132 17.77 39.06 20.93
CA VAL A 132 17.97 38.75 22.35
C VAL A 132 19.06 39.66 22.89
N SER A 133 18.76 40.39 23.97
CA SER A 133 19.74 41.23 24.66
C SER A 133 20.51 40.40 25.67
N VAL A 134 21.84 40.35 25.52
CA VAL A 134 22.74 39.66 26.44
C VAL A 134 23.65 40.71 27.09
N PRO A 135 23.69 40.81 28.44
CA PRO A 135 24.63 41.69 29.11
C PRO A 135 26.06 41.19 28.89
N VAL A 136 26.99 42.12 28.66
CA VAL A 136 28.41 41.81 28.53
C VAL A 136 29.23 42.75 29.40
N SER A 137 30.31 42.22 29.97
CA SER A 137 31.28 42.94 30.78
C SER A 137 32.60 43.13 30.04
N ARG A 138 33.35 44.14 30.46
CA ARG A 138 34.73 44.35 30.04
C ARG A 138 35.55 44.79 31.23
N GLU A 139 36.79 44.36 31.28
CA GLU A 139 37.74 44.79 32.28
C GLU A 139 38.40 46.10 31.84
N GLU A 140 38.51 47.03 32.78
CA GLU A 140 39.17 48.32 32.58
C GLU A 140 40.22 48.50 33.69
N VAL A 141 41.44 48.86 33.29
CA VAL A 141 42.51 49.17 34.24
C VAL A 141 42.45 50.63 34.66
N ARG A 142 42.59 50.88 35.96
CA ARG A 142 42.83 52.20 36.54
C ARG A 142 44.01 52.15 37.51
N PRO A 143 44.91 53.14 37.48
CA PRO A 143 45.98 53.21 38.45
C PRO A 143 45.43 53.67 39.81
N GLU A 144 45.72 52.90 40.85
CA GLU A 144 45.47 53.30 42.23
C GLU A 144 46.79 53.79 42.85
N ARG A 145 46.73 54.88 43.61
CA ARG A 145 47.91 55.54 44.19
C ARG A 145 47.72 55.70 45.69
N GLU A 146 48.66 55.19 46.44
CA GLU A 146 48.73 55.35 47.89
C GLU A 146 49.97 56.17 48.26
N PRO A 147 49.84 57.22 49.09
CA PRO A 147 50.99 57.95 49.59
C PRO A 147 51.77 57.09 50.58
N ILE A 148 53.10 57.16 50.52
CA ILE A 148 53.95 56.52 51.54
C ILE A 148 53.85 57.31 52.85
N THR A 149 53.51 56.61 53.93
CA THR A 149 53.40 57.16 55.29
C THR A 149 54.69 56.92 56.08
N ASP A 150 54.78 57.47 57.30
CA ASP A 150 55.92 57.19 58.19
C ASP A 150 55.96 55.73 58.65
N ASP A 151 54.81 55.08 58.76
CA ASP A 151 54.71 53.68 59.21
C ASP A 151 55.23 52.70 58.13
N ASP A 152 55.07 53.03 56.84
CA ASP A 152 55.48 52.17 55.71
C ASP A 152 56.77 52.61 55.02
N ARG A 153 57.41 53.68 55.54
CA ARG A 153 58.60 54.32 54.96
C ARG A 153 59.78 53.35 54.84
N ASP A 154 60.07 52.60 55.90
CA ASP A 154 61.20 51.67 55.93
C ASP A 154 61.01 50.52 54.93
N ALA A 155 59.78 50.05 54.74
CA ALA A 155 59.45 49.02 53.76
C ALA A 155 59.62 49.54 52.32
N ALA A 156 59.21 50.78 52.03
CA ALA A 156 59.38 51.41 50.73
C ALA A 156 60.86 51.57 50.33
N TYR A 157 61.77 51.75 51.29
CA TYR A 157 63.22 51.86 51.06
C TYR A 157 63.95 50.51 51.02
N SER A 158 63.30 49.40 51.37
CA SER A 158 63.92 48.07 51.38
C SER A 158 64.10 47.42 50.00
N GLY A 159 63.58 48.06 48.95
CA GLY A 159 63.67 47.60 47.56
C GLY A 159 65.05 47.81 46.91
N ALA A 160 65.18 47.34 45.67
CA ALA A 160 66.37 47.57 44.86
C ALA A 160 66.57 49.07 44.56
N ASP A 161 67.81 49.44 44.21
CA ASP A 161 68.12 50.78 43.69
C ASP A 161 67.20 51.14 42.51
N LEU A 162 67.06 52.43 42.23
CA LEU A 162 66.18 52.93 41.17
C LEU A 162 66.50 52.28 39.81
N THR A 163 65.59 51.44 39.32
CA THR A 163 65.64 50.78 38.01
C THR A 163 64.31 50.92 37.27
N GLU A 164 64.32 50.72 35.95
CA GLU A 164 63.09 50.56 35.17
C GLU A 164 62.39 49.25 35.56
N SER A 165 61.06 49.26 35.56
CA SER A 165 60.23 48.10 35.88
C SER A 165 58.88 48.22 35.18
N GLU A 166 58.40 47.11 34.63
CA GLU A 166 57.12 47.04 33.91
C GLU A 166 56.16 46.11 34.65
N HIS A 167 54.87 46.47 34.66
CA HIS A 167 53.82 45.62 35.17
C HIS A 167 52.73 45.46 34.12
N GLU A 168 52.51 44.23 33.67
CA GLU A 168 51.51 43.90 32.66
C GLU A 168 50.26 43.31 33.31
N VAL A 169 49.10 43.80 32.88
CA VAL A 169 47.79 43.25 33.25
C VAL A 169 47.07 42.84 31.97
N THR A 170 46.66 41.57 31.89
CA THR A 170 45.79 41.08 30.82
C THR A 170 44.34 41.44 31.14
N LEU A 171 43.64 42.06 30.18
CA LEU A 171 42.24 42.43 30.31
C LEU A 171 41.36 41.52 29.44
N HIS A 172 40.19 41.18 29.96
CA HIS A 172 39.18 40.39 29.28
C HIS A 172 37.94 41.22 28.91
N ALA A 173 37.25 40.80 27.85
CA ALA A 173 35.97 41.36 27.45
C ALA A 173 35.06 40.24 26.95
N GLU A 174 33.81 40.26 27.37
CA GLU A 174 32.79 39.31 26.94
C GLU A 174 32.25 39.68 25.55
N ARG A 175 31.93 38.65 24.76
CA ARG A 175 31.31 38.78 23.44
C ARG A 175 30.11 37.84 23.36
N PRO A 176 28.93 38.30 22.91
CA PRO A 176 27.78 37.42 22.76
C PRO A 176 28.02 36.45 21.60
N VAL A 177 27.57 35.21 21.77
CA VAL A 177 27.60 34.14 20.75
C VAL A 177 26.18 33.60 20.58
N VAL A 178 25.81 33.25 19.36
CA VAL A 178 24.46 32.74 19.03
C VAL A 178 24.60 31.41 18.30
N ASP A 179 23.81 30.44 18.73
CA ASP A 179 23.62 29.14 18.10
C ASP A 179 22.12 28.78 18.07
N THR A 180 21.75 27.81 17.25
CA THR A 180 20.37 27.36 17.11
C THR A 180 20.31 25.84 17.13
N GLU A 181 19.34 25.29 17.86
CA GLU A 181 19.10 23.85 17.94
C GLU A 181 17.71 23.50 17.38
N ALA A 182 17.63 22.39 16.64
CA ALA A 182 16.37 21.88 16.11
C ALA A 182 15.65 21.00 17.15
N VAL A 183 14.67 21.58 17.85
CA VAL A 183 13.86 20.87 18.85
C VAL A 183 12.53 20.39 18.22
N PRO A 184 12.13 19.12 18.37
CA PRO A 184 10.84 18.63 17.88
C PRO A 184 9.70 19.17 18.74
N VAL A 185 8.76 19.88 18.13
CA VAL A 185 7.61 20.49 18.84
C VAL A 185 6.29 19.79 18.57
N GLU A 186 6.11 19.20 17.40
CA GLU A 186 4.83 18.60 17.01
C GLU A 186 5.01 17.43 16.02
N ARG A 187 4.09 16.47 16.08
CA ARG A 187 3.99 15.36 15.13
C ARG A 187 2.64 15.39 14.41
N VAL A 188 2.66 15.75 13.14
CA VAL A 188 1.47 15.86 12.27
C VAL A 188 1.24 14.56 11.48
N ARG A 189 -0.03 14.17 11.25
CA ARG A 189 -0.44 12.98 10.49
C ARG A 189 -1.63 13.31 9.58
N LEU A 190 -1.72 12.65 8.43
CA LEU A 190 -2.92 12.67 7.59
C LEU A 190 -3.79 11.44 7.89
N GLY A 191 -5.05 11.67 8.23
CA GLY A 191 -6.08 10.63 8.34
C GLY A 191 -7.09 10.75 7.20
N LYS A 192 -7.81 9.67 6.92
CA LYS A 192 -9.00 9.68 6.06
C LYS A 192 -10.19 9.15 6.84
N GLU A 193 -11.36 9.68 6.55
CA GLU A 193 -12.63 9.20 7.07
C GLU A 193 -13.47 8.70 5.89
N SER A 194 -14.18 7.60 6.10
CA SER A 194 -15.13 7.09 5.11
C SER A 194 -16.52 7.61 5.46
N VAL A 195 -17.09 8.41 4.58
CA VAL A 195 -18.48 8.88 4.70
C VAL A 195 -19.35 8.03 3.79
N THR A 196 -20.51 7.60 4.30
CA THR A 196 -21.49 6.83 3.52
C THR A 196 -22.72 7.69 3.30
N GLU A 197 -23.15 7.78 2.04
CA GLU A 197 -24.33 8.53 1.63
C GLU A 197 -25.23 7.62 0.79
N GLN A 198 -26.54 7.85 0.85
CA GLN A 198 -27.52 7.08 0.09
C GLN A 198 -27.69 7.71 -1.29
N GLN A 199 -27.53 6.90 -2.34
CA GLN A 199 -27.80 7.32 -3.72
C GLN A 199 -28.82 6.38 -4.37
N THR A 200 -29.87 6.96 -4.96
CA THR A 200 -30.85 6.19 -5.74
C THR A 200 -30.32 5.97 -7.14
N VAL A 201 -30.25 4.69 -7.54
CA VAL A 201 -29.92 4.27 -8.91
C VAL A 201 -31.07 3.44 -9.46
N GLY A 202 -31.37 3.60 -10.75
CA GLY A 202 -32.45 2.90 -11.44
C GLY A 202 -31.93 2.03 -12.57
N GLY A 203 -32.70 0.99 -12.91
CA GLY A 203 -32.46 0.11 -14.05
C GLY A 203 -33.75 -0.56 -14.49
N GLU A 204 -33.78 -1.12 -15.69
CA GLU A 204 -34.94 -1.84 -16.21
C GLU A 204 -34.86 -3.33 -15.84
N VAL A 205 -35.98 -3.93 -15.41
CA VAL A 205 -36.11 -5.37 -15.17
C VAL A 205 -37.34 -5.89 -15.89
N ARG A 206 -37.22 -7.06 -16.51
CA ARG A 206 -38.32 -7.74 -17.21
C ARG A 206 -38.92 -8.82 -16.32
N LYS A 207 -40.21 -9.10 -16.51
CA LYS A 207 -40.88 -10.24 -15.88
C LYS A 207 -41.83 -10.89 -16.86
N GLU A 208 -41.85 -12.21 -16.85
CA GLU A 208 -42.81 -12.98 -17.64
C GLU A 208 -44.21 -12.82 -17.03
N ARG A 209 -45.27 -13.12 -17.77
CA ARG A 209 -46.66 -13.14 -17.28
C ARG A 209 -47.35 -14.32 -17.95
N ILE A 210 -48.01 -15.15 -17.17
CA ILE A 210 -48.77 -16.30 -17.68
C ILE A 210 -50.24 -15.91 -17.69
N GLU A 211 -50.87 -16.11 -18.83
CA GLU A 211 -52.32 -15.96 -19.03
C GLU A 211 -52.84 -17.28 -19.58
N ALA A 212 -53.98 -17.74 -19.09
CA ALA A 212 -54.60 -19.00 -19.50
C ALA A 212 -55.96 -18.69 -20.11
N ASP A 213 -56.21 -19.27 -21.29
CA ASP A 213 -57.51 -19.26 -21.96
C ASP A 213 -58.10 -20.67 -21.79
N LEU A 214 -59.12 -20.78 -20.94
CA LEU A 214 -59.77 -22.05 -20.61
C LEU A 214 -61.10 -22.12 -21.37
N PRO A 215 -61.41 -23.23 -22.05
CA PRO A 215 -62.71 -23.39 -22.72
C PRO A 215 -63.84 -23.42 -21.68
N ASP A 216 -64.99 -22.79 -21.99
CA ASP A 216 -66.21 -22.92 -21.19
C ASP A 216 -66.64 -24.40 -21.15
N GLU A 217 -66.76 -24.99 -19.96
CA GLU A 217 -67.32 -26.32 -19.78
C GLU A 217 -68.85 -26.32 -20.00
N ASP A 218 -69.30 -26.05 -21.21
CA ASP A 218 -70.70 -26.22 -21.62
C ASP A 218 -70.81 -27.30 -22.69
N GLY A 219 -71.04 -28.55 -22.26
CA GLY A 219 -71.14 -29.66 -23.20
C GLY A 219 -71.47 -31.06 -22.70
N ARG A 220 -71.78 -31.30 -21.42
CA ARG A 220 -72.34 -32.61 -21.01
C ARG A 220 -73.82 -32.69 -21.36
N ARG A 221 -74.08 -32.90 -22.65
CA ARG A 221 -75.37 -33.39 -23.15
C ARG A 221 -75.56 -34.83 -22.69
N THR A 222 -76.60 -35.01 -21.89
CA THR A 222 -77.27 -36.27 -21.58
C THR A 222 -77.55 -37.09 -22.84
N PHE A 223 -77.08 -38.34 -22.85
CA PHE A 223 -77.62 -39.49 -23.58
C PHE A 223 -77.32 -40.68 -22.66
N SER A 224 -78.22 -41.58 -22.26
CA SER A 224 -79.61 -41.88 -22.58
C SER A 224 -80.27 -42.44 -21.31
#